data_AF-A0A8H7AZY2-F1
#
_entry.id   AF-A0A8H7AZY2-F1
#
_cell.length_a   1.000
_cell.length_b   1.000
_cell.length_c   1.000
_cell.angle_alpha   90.00
_cell.angle_beta   90.00
_cell.angle_gamma   90.00
#
_symmetry.space_group_name_H-M   'P 1'
#
loop_
_entity.id
_entity.type
_entity.pdbx_description
1 polymer ?
#
loop_
_entity_poly.entity_id
_entity_poly.type
_entity_poly.pdbx_seq_one_letter_code
_entity_poly.pdbx_strand_id
1 'polypeptide(L)'
;MTEAAQVQDPAQEERSSVQQILETKEYETNPELLPWYTKELEEPSPATRDIFEKYSKIPPADVVTHIKRVRDDAFTVFPYPCLGNWGFLNFSIGVNPAYQEVLSRIKSGEKFLDLGCCMGQDVRKLVHDGAPSEHMYASDLKKNFWGIGYHMFLDKSTLQTQFVEADIFDTDSALKQMDGKMDVINAASFFHLFDWDQQVRAAKRAVQLLKPVSGSLIVGRQGGKPEAGSFAHVMKEMTAFWHNPESWAKMWKQVGDETGTDWVVQAVLGEEDLSKRMKTSLVPAELINIHSAFHAGAYQQVLDFDTSNFSSSNALPLRVLQLRSRIALGQAQAVSNELASEKTPDLIAVKLLADYEQSKDVVGQAKKLAEQHGQDNLTVQLCVGMILERAGETEAALNVLSKHQGSLDAVALIVQIHLQQNRTDLAAKEAQRARKWAQDSLLVNIAESWVGMREGGEKYQSAFYVFEELATSSQSTSPHSLVAQAVSELHLGRLPEAEAALQQALSIDGTSADTLANLIVLNTLLGKKEDAEQLKSQLQSSAPQHRAIADWASKKEEFAKAAAKYTPKFEVAS
;
A
#
# COMPACT_ATOMS: atom_id res chain seq x y z
N MET A 1 -6.32 5.32 37.57
CA MET A 1 -7.18 5.25 36.38
C MET A 1 -6.55 6.18 35.36
N THR A 2 -5.67 5.64 34.55
CA THR A 2 -4.94 6.35 33.50
C THR A 2 -5.37 5.72 32.19
N GLU A 3 -5.98 6.53 31.33
CA GLU A 3 -6.47 6.14 30.01
C GLU A 3 -5.34 5.50 29.20
N ALA A 4 -5.58 4.28 28.74
CA ALA A 4 -4.72 3.61 27.79
C ALA A 4 -4.83 4.35 26.44
N ALA A 5 -3.72 4.91 25.96
CA ALA A 5 -3.65 5.47 24.62
C ALA A 5 -3.90 4.35 23.60
N GLN A 6 -4.93 4.50 22.78
CA GLN A 6 -5.24 3.60 21.68
C GLN A 6 -4.13 3.69 20.63
N VAL A 7 -3.54 2.55 20.28
CA VAL A 7 -2.59 2.40 19.17
C VAL A 7 -3.33 2.78 17.88
N GLN A 8 -2.89 3.84 17.19
CA GLN A 8 -3.49 4.32 15.94
C GLN A 8 -2.94 3.52 14.74
N ASP A 9 -3.86 3.10 13.86
CA ASP A 9 -3.64 2.33 12.63
C ASP A 9 -2.85 3.17 11.59
N PRO A 10 -1.85 2.65 10.84
CA PRO A 10 -1.13 3.40 9.78
C PRO A 10 -2.02 3.95 8.66
N ALA A 11 -3.11 3.25 8.31
CA ALA A 11 -4.13 3.82 7.43
C ALA A 11 -4.90 4.93 8.16
N GLN A 12 -5.09 4.82 9.47
CA GLN A 12 -5.62 5.87 10.34
C GLN A 12 -4.64 7.02 10.54
N GLU A 13 -3.32 6.82 10.46
CA GLU A 13 -2.29 7.87 10.46
C GLU A 13 -2.19 8.56 9.10
N GLU A 14 -2.19 7.84 7.98
CA GLU A 14 -2.30 8.45 6.65
C GLU A 14 -3.64 9.21 6.53
N ARG A 15 -4.74 8.64 7.02
CA ARG A 15 -6.02 9.33 7.17
C ARG A 15 -5.91 10.55 8.09
N SER A 16 -5.22 10.45 9.23
CA SER A 16 -5.09 11.55 10.19
C SER A 16 -4.20 12.67 9.63
N SER A 17 -3.15 12.33 8.90
CA SER A 17 -2.25 13.26 8.20
C SER A 17 -2.98 13.94 7.05
N VAL A 18 -3.66 13.18 6.18
CA VAL A 18 -4.52 13.72 5.13
C VAL A 18 -5.63 14.59 5.73
N GLN A 19 -6.28 14.13 6.80
CA GLN A 19 -7.32 14.88 7.50
C GLN A 19 -6.75 16.17 8.09
N GLN A 20 -5.57 16.13 8.71
CA GLN A 20 -4.87 17.30 9.21
C GLN A 20 -4.55 18.28 8.07
N ILE A 21 -4.01 17.82 6.94
CA ILE A 21 -3.74 18.67 5.76
C ILE A 21 -5.03 19.30 5.23
N LEU A 22 -6.14 18.54 5.19
CA LEU A 22 -7.44 19.02 4.76
C LEU A 22 -8.03 20.05 5.75
N GLU A 23 -7.84 19.85 7.06
CA GLU A 23 -8.31 20.72 8.13
C GLU A 23 -7.50 22.02 8.23
N THR A 24 -6.16 21.93 8.15
CA THR A 24 -5.25 23.09 8.17
C THR A 24 -5.19 23.83 6.83
N LYS A 25 -5.72 23.21 5.77
CA LYS A 25 -5.72 23.73 4.39
C LYS A 25 -4.31 23.95 3.82
N GLU A 26 -3.30 23.24 4.32
CA GLU A 26 -1.93 23.34 3.83
C GLU A 26 -1.79 23.04 2.33
N TYR A 27 -2.70 22.21 1.80
CA TYR A 27 -2.79 21.91 0.37
C TYR A 27 -3.06 23.13 -0.52
N GLU A 28 -3.59 24.24 0.00
CA GLU A 28 -3.80 25.47 -0.77
C GLU A 28 -2.46 26.08 -1.24
N THR A 29 -1.38 25.87 -0.46
CA THR A 29 -0.03 26.36 -0.79
C THR A 29 0.90 25.25 -1.28
N ASN A 30 0.69 24.01 -0.79
CA ASN A 30 1.50 22.84 -1.13
C ASN A 30 0.59 21.66 -1.54
N PRO A 31 -0.06 21.70 -2.72
CA PRO A 31 -1.05 20.68 -3.10
C PRO A 31 -0.46 19.27 -3.26
N GLU A 32 0.86 19.16 -3.46
CA GLU A 32 1.61 17.90 -3.52
C GLU A 32 1.68 17.15 -2.19
N LEU A 33 1.28 17.79 -1.07
CA LEU A 33 1.12 17.10 0.23
C LEU A 33 0.01 16.05 0.20
N LEU A 34 -0.98 16.21 -0.69
CA LEU A 34 -2.02 15.20 -0.88
C LEU A 34 -1.52 14.14 -1.86
N PRO A 35 -1.56 12.84 -1.50
CA PRO A 35 -0.89 11.78 -2.26
C PRO A 35 -1.49 11.59 -3.67
N TRP A 36 -2.74 12.00 -3.87
CA TRP A 36 -3.42 11.92 -5.17
C TRP A 36 -3.20 13.14 -6.08
N TYR A 37 -2.43 14.15 -5.67
CA TYR A 37 -2.15 15.29 -6.52
C TYR A 37 -1.06 14.96 -7.55
N THR A 38 -1.37 15.24 -8.81
CA THR A 38 -0.46 15.12 -9.94
C THR A 38 -0.29 16.50 -10.55
N LYS A 39 0.93 17.05 -10.47
CA LYS A 39 1.22 18.43 -10.87
C LYS A 39 1.03 18.67 -12.36
N GLU A 40 1.57 17.78 -13.18
CA GLU A 40 1.57 17.93 -14.64
C GLU A 40 0.42 17.16 -15.27
N LEU A 41 -0.25 17.79 -16.23
CA LEU A 41 -1.24 17.16 -17.09
C LEU A 41 -0.51 16.54 -18.28
N GLU A 42 -0.61 15.23 -18.43
CA GLU A 42 -0.21 14.57 -19.67
C GLU A 42 -1.09 15.02 -20.84
N GLU A 43 -0.57 14.90 -22.06
CA GLU A 43 -1.30 15.32 -23.25
C GLU A 43 -2.68 14.64 -23.33
N PRO A 44 -3.80 15.40 -23.31
CA PRO A 44 -5.11 14.81 -23.30
C PRO A 44 -5.37 13.99 -24.58
N SER A 45 -6.13 12.90 -24.45
CA SER A 45 -6.51 12.07 -25.60
C SER A 45 -7.21 12.91 -26.68
N PRO A 46 -7.15 12.51 -27.97
CA PRO A 46 -7.87 13.22 -29.03
C PRO A 46 -9.36 13.40 -28.73
N ALA A 47 -10.01 12.40 -28.13
CA ALA A 47 -11.42 12.48 -27.74
C ALA A 47 -11.67 13.48 -26.60
N THR A 48 -10.77 13.55 -25.62
CA THR A 48 -10.80 14.55 -24.54
C THR A 48 -10.59 15.94 -25.12
N ARG A 49 -9.58 16.14 -25.98
CA ARG A 49 -9.33 17.43 -26.65
C ARG A 49 -10.51 17.90 -27.48
N ASP A 50 -11.15 16.98 -28.20
CA ASP A 50 -12.29 17.30 -29.06
C ASP A 50 -13.40 18.03 -28.32
N ILE A 51 -13.66 17.68 -27.06
CA ILE A 51 -14.65 18.37 -26.22
C ILE A 51 -14.19 19.80 -25.93
N PHE A 52 -12.97 20.00 -25.45
CA PHE A 52 -12.49 21.36 -25.16
C PHE A 52 -12.38 22.24 -26.42
N GLU A 53 -11.95 21.68 -27.55
CA GLU A 53 -11.78 22.41 -28.80
C GLU A 53 -13.11 22.68 -29.50
N LYS A 54 -14.00 21.69 -29.59
CA LYS A 54 -15.25 21.80 -30.37
C LYS A 54 -16.46 22.16 -29.52
N TYR A 55 -16.61 21.64 -28.31
CA TYR A 55 -17.71 22.02 -27.41
C TYR A 55 -17.40 23.38 -26.78
N SER A 56 -16.26 23.49 -26.09
CA SER A 56 -15.89 24.70 -25.34
C SER A 56 -15.25 25.81 -26.18
N LYS A 57 -14.94 25.53 -27.46
CA LYS A 57 -14.33 26.49 -28.41
C LYS A 57 -12.97 27.04 -27.95
N ILE A 58 -12.23 26.27 -27.15
CA ILE A 58 -10.90 26.65 -26.69
C ILE A 58 -9.91 26.41 -27.84
N PRO A 59 -9.03 27.37 -28.17
CA PRO A 59 -8.00 27.16 -29.18
C PRO A 59 -7.10 25.95 -28.82
N PRO A 60 -6.70 25.10 -29.78
CA PRO A 60 -5.92 23.88 -29.50
C PRO A 60 -4.64 24.12 -28.68
N ALA A 61 -4.00 25.27 -28.89
CA ALA A 61 -2.78 25.68 -28.17
C ALA A 61 -3.03 26.01 -26.69
N ASP A 62 -4.26 26.35 -26.32
CA ASP A 62 -4.63 26.83 -24.98
C ASP A 62 -5.29 25.75 -24.12
N VAL A 63 -5.67 24.60 -24.69
CA VAL A 63 -6.43 23.53 -24.01
C VAL A 63 -5.75 23.08 -22.72
N VAL A 64 -4.48 22.68 -22.79
CA VAL A 64 -3.73 22.15 -21.63
C VAL A 64 -3.57 23.23 -20.55
N THR A 65 -3.20 24.44 -20.94
CA THR A 65 -3.02 25.58 -20.03
C THR A 65 -4.33 25.95 -19.34
N HIS A 66 -5.43 25.96 -20.08
CA HIS A 66 -6.77 26.25 -19.54
C HIS A 66 -7.21 25.18 -18.54
N ILE A 67 -7.11 23.90 -18.90
CA ILE A 67 -7.48 22.78 -18.01
C ILE A 67 -6.65 22.83 -16.73
N LYS A 68 -5.33 23.00 -16.84
CA LYS A 68 -4.43 23.07 -15.68
C LYS A 68 -4.80 24.21 -14.75
N ARG A 69 -4.98 25.43 -15.29
CA ARG A 69 -5.35 26.61 -14.50
C ARG A 69 -6.68 26.40 -13.76
N VAL A 70 -7.73 25.95 -14.45
CA VAL A 70 -9.04 25.77 -13.81
C VAL A 70 -9.01 24.62 -12.79
N ARG A 71 -8.25 23.55 -13.06
CA ARG A 71 -8.03 22.47 -12.08
C ARG A 71 -7.32 22.98 -10.83
N ASP A 72 -6.24 23.74 -10.99
CA ASP A 72 -5.47 24.29 -9.86
C ASP A 72 -6.38 25.16 -8.98
N ASP A 73 -7.15 26.07 -9.59
CA ASP A 73 -8.14 26.89 -8.88
C ASP A 73 -9.19 26.01 -8.17
N ALA A 74 -9.71 24.98 -8.85
CA ALA A 74 -10.70 24.06 -8.29
C ALA A 74 -10.16 23.26 -7.09
N PHE A 75 -8.90 22.82 -7.16
CA PHE A 75 -8.28 21.97 -6.15
C PHE A 75 -8.05 22.71 -4.83
N THR A 76 -7.87 24.04 -4.87
CA THR A 76 -7.82 24.88 -3.65
C THR A 76 -9.15 24.91 -2.88
N VAL A 77 -10.27 24.63 -3.57
CA VAL A 77 -11.61 24.62 -2.95
C VAL A 77 -12.03 23.19 -2.61
N PHE A 78 -11.74 22.24 -3.51
CA PHE A 78 -12.10 20.83 -3.40
C PHE A 78 -10.89 19.96 -3.72
N PRO A 79 -10.09 19.58 -2.71
CA PRO A 79 -8.88 18.78 -2.91
C PRO A 79 -9.18 17.29 -3.18
N TYR A 80 -10.13 16.99 -4.06
CA TYR A 80 -10.60 15.63 -4.30
C TYR A 80 -9.67 14.84 -5.22
N PRO A 81 -9.57 13.50 -5.06
CA PRO A 81 -8.78 12.64 -5.92
C PRO A 81 -9.08 12.82 -7.40
N CYS A 82 -10.36 12.95 -7.78
CA CYS A 82 -10.77 13.15 -9.17
C CYS A 82 -10.26 14.46 -9.80
N LEU A 83 -9.93 15.47 -8.99
CA LEU A 83 -9.30 16.71 -9.45
C LEU A 83 -7.77 16.59 -9.41
N GLY A 84 -7.22 16.04 -8.34
CA GLY A 84 -5.78 15.90 -8.15
C GLY A 84 -5.12 14.99 -9.20
N ASN A 85 -5.79 13.91 -9.60
CA ASN A 85 -5.28 12.93 -10.55
C ASN A 85 -5.84 13.07 -11.98
N TRP A 86 -6.39 14.24 -12.32
CA TRP A 86 -7.02 14.49 -13.63
C TRP A 86 -8.22 13.58 -13.96
N GLY A 87 -8.85 12.98 -12.94
CA GLY A 87 -10.02 12.10 -12.99
C GLY A 87 -11.14 12.59 -13.87
N PHE A 88 -11.47 13.88 -13.74
CA PHE A 88 -12.57 14.52 -14.45
C PHE A 88 -12.40 14.61 -15.98
N LEU A 89 -11.19 14.38 -16.51
CA LEU A 89 -10.94 14.30 -17.96
C LEU A 89 -11.32 12.94 -18.56
N ASN A 90 -11.66 11.97 -17.71
CA ASN A 90 -12.20 10.68 -18.12
C ASN A 90 -13.72 10.78 -18.26
N PHE A 91 -14.21 11.01 -19.48
CA PHE A 91 -15.64 11.02 -19.82
C PHE A 91 -16.20 9.60 -19.88
N SER A 92 -16.28 8.96 -18.72
CA SER A 92 -16.53 7.53 -18.59
C SER A 92 -17.86 7.09 -19.19
N ILE A 93 -18.86 7.97 -19.24
CA ILE A 93 -20.13 7.68 -19.90
C ILE A 93 -19.94 7.38 -21.39
N GLY A 94 -19.01 8.06 -22.06
CA GLY A 94 -18.77 7.96 -23.50
C GLY A 94 -18.19 6.63 -23.97
N VAL A 95 -17.62 5.85 -23.05
CA VAL A 95 -17.08 4.51 -23.32
C VAL A 95 -17.97 3.40 -22.76
N ASN A 96 -19.09 3.76 -22.11
CA ASN A 96 -20.01 2.77 -21.58
C ASN A 96 -20.73 2.02 -22.71
N PRO A 97 -20.90 0.69 -22.63
CA PRO A 97 -21.62 -0.09 -23.65
C PRO A 97 -23.04 0.42 -23.94
N ALA A 98 -23.73 1.01 -22.96
CA ALA A 98 -25.06 1.58 -23.11
C ALA A 98 -25.09 3.02 -23.65
N TYR A 99 -23.93 3.64 -23.95
CA TYR A 99 -23.85 5.06 -24.28
C TYR A 99 -24.76 5.48 -25.46
N GLN A 100 -24.78 4.67 -26.53
CA GLN A 100 -25.61 4.98 -27.71
C GLN A 100 -27.11 4.88 -27.41
N GLU A 101 -27.52 3.94 -26.55
CA GLU A 101 -28.91 3.85 -26.08
C GLU A 101 -29.27 5.09 -25.26
N VAL A 102 -28.44 5.45 -24.27
CA VAL A 102 -28.65 6.62 -23.42
C VAL A 102 -28.79 7.89 -24.26
N LEU A 103 -27.85 8.12 -25.20
CA LEU A 103 -27.88 9.28 -26.09
C LEU A 103 -29.16 9.32 -26.94
N SER A 104 -29.59 8.18 -27.49
CA SER A 104 -30.81 8.07 -28.31
C SER A 104 -32.07 8.36 -27.49
N ARG A 105 -32.14 7.86 -26.26
CA ARG A 105 -33.29 8.06 -25.36
C ARG A 105 -33.45 9.52 -24.98
N ILE A 106 -32.35 10.21 -24.62
CA ILE A 106 -32.40 11.64 -24.29
C ILE A 106 -32.82 12.47 -25.50
N LYS A 107 -32.29 12.17 -26.69
CA LYS A 107 -32.70 12.80 -27.96
C LYS A 107 -34.19 12.59 -28.29
N SER A 108 -34.77 11.50 -27.80
CA SER A 108 -36.20 11.17 -27.96
C SER A 108 -37.09 11.83 -26.89
N GLY A 109 -36.51 12.64 -25.99
CA GLY A 109 -37.24 13.40 -24.98
C GLY A 109 -37.27 12.77 -23.58
N GLU A 110 -36.54 11.69 -23.35
CA GLU A 110 -36.42 11.08 -22.03
C GLU A 110 -35.51 11.89 -21.10
N LYS A 111 -35.78 11.80 -19.79
CA LYS A 111 -35.08 12.56 -18.76
C LYS A 111 -33.89 11.79 -18.21
N PHE A 112 -32.77 12.49 -18.10
CA PHE A 112 -31.52 11.94 -17.62
C PHE A 112 -31.06 12.65 -16.34
N LEU A 113 -30.55 11.89 -15.37
CA LEU A 113 -29.93 12.43 -14.16
C LEU A 113 -28.49 11.92 -14.04
N ASP A 114 -27.53 12.83 -13.90
CA ASP A 114 -26.16 12.54 -13.49
C ASP A 114 -26.03 12.67 -11.97
N LEU A 115 -25.84 11.55 -11.27
CA LEU A 115 -25.79 11.49 -9.80
C LEU A 115 -24.33 11.43 -9.32
N GLY A 116 -23.94 12.42 -8.51
CA GLY A 116 -22.52 12.64 -8.16
C GLY A 116 -21.78 13.31 -9.31
N CYS A 117 -22.41 14.30 -9.95
CA CYS A 117 -21.98 14.85 -11.23
C CYS A 117 -20.65 15.63 -11.17
N CYS A 118 -20.15 15.99 -9.98
CA CYS A 118 -18.98 16.84 -9.81
C CYS A 118 -19.11 18.13 -10.66
N MET A 119 -18.21 18.34 -11.63
CA MET A 119 -18.24 19.49 -12.52
C MET A 119 -19.25 19.36 -13.66
N GLY A 120 -19.94 18.22 -13.80
CA GLY A 120 -20.87 17.93 -14.89
C GLY A 120 -20.17 17.60 -16.21
N GLN A 121 -19.08 16.85 -16.16
CA GLN A 121 -18.32 16.45 -17.35
C GLN A 121 -19.09 15.46 -18.24
N ASP A 122 -19.81 14.50 -17.64
CA ASP A 122 -20.53 13.46 -18.39
C ASP A 122 -21.77 14.06 -19.09
N VAL A 123 -22.48 15.00 -18.46
CA VAL A 123 -23.58 15.73 -19.13
C VAL A 123 -23.07 16.51 -20.35
N ARG A 124 -21.91 17.15 -20.26
CA ARG A 124 -21.32 17.91 -21.38
C ARG A 124 -20.85 17.01 -22.52
N LYS A 125 -20.36 15.81 -22.20
CA LYS A 125 -20.04 14.80 -23.21
C LYS A 125 -21.27 14.40 -24.01
N LEU A 126 -22.42 14.21 -23.35
CA LEU A 126 -23.69 13.91 -24.02
C LEU A 126 -24.18 15.08 -24.86
N VAL A 127 -24.11 16.31 -24.34
CA VAL A 127 -24.52 17.53 -25.08
C VAL A 127 -23.64 17.76 -26.31
N HIS A 128 -22.32 17.55 -26.20
CA HIS A 128 -21.39 17.59 -27.32
C HIS A 128 -21.80 16.62 -28.44
N ASP A 129 -22.32 15.45 -28.09
CA ASP A 129 -22.83 14.46 -29.04
C ASP A 129 -24.30 14.68 -29.46
N GLY A 130 -24.89 15.81 -29.05
CA GLY A 130 -26.19 16.30 -29.49
C GLY A 130 -27.36 15.94 -28.57
N ALA A 131 -27.14 15.57 -27.31
CA ALA A 131 -28.22 15.43 -26.34
C ALA A 131 -28.82 16.82 -25.98
N PRO A 132 -30.15 16.98 -25.94
CA PRO A 132 -30.79 18.21 -25.48
C PRO A 132 -30.58 18.44 -23.98
N SER A 133 -29.82 19.47 -23.63
CA SER A 133 -29.44 19.75 -22.23
C SER A 133 -30.60 20.11 -21.31
N GLU A 134 -31.71 20.62 -21.86
CA GLU A 134 -32.92 21.03 -21.14
C GLU A 134 -33.68 19.86 -20.50
N HIS A 135 -33.44 18.63 -20.95
CA HIS A 135 -34.00 17.39 -20.38
C HIS A 135 -33.05 16.68 -19.43
N MET A 136 -31.91 17.30 -19.14
CA MET A 136 -30.86 16.72 -18.31
C MET A 136 -30.81 17.40 -16.95
N TYR A 137 -30.56 16.59 -15.94
CA TYR A 137 -30.40 16.97 -14.55
C TYR A 137 -29.05 16.47 -14.07
N ALA A 138 -28.44 17.20 -13.14
CA ALA A 138 -27.16 16.83 -12.56
C ALA A 138 -27.19 17.17 -11.07
N SER A 139 -26.84 16.21 -10.22
CA SER A 139 -26.90 16.36 -8.77
C SER A 139 -25.56 16.07 -8.13
N ASP A 140 -25.19 16.91 -7.16
CA ASP A 140 -24.02 16.69 -6.30
C ASP A 140 -24.26 17.30 -4.92
N LEU A 141 -23.42 16.95 -3.93
CA LEU A 141 -23.51 17.45 -2.57
C LEU A 141 -23.08 18.93 -2.45
N LYS A 142 -22.25 19.43 -3.38
CA LYS A 142 -21.65 20.77 -3.31
C LYS A 142 -21.92 21.57 -4.57
N LYS A 143 -22.77 22.62 -4.48
CA LYS A 143 -23.08 23.49 -5.64
C LYS A 143 -21.88 24.22 -6.24
N ASN A 144 -20.81 24.42 -5.49
CA ASN A 144 -19.64 25.19 -5.93
C ASN A 144 -18.92 24.52 -7.13
N PHE A 145 -19.10 23.20 -7.35
CA PHE A 145 -18.55 22.51 -8.52
C PHE A 145 -19.09 23.04 -9.86
N TRP A 146 -20.30 23.59 -9.89
CA TRP A 146 -20.92 23.99 -11.15
C TRP A 146 -20.26 25.26 -11.70
N GLY A 147 -19.90 26.21 -10.82
CA GLY A 147 -19.11 27.38 -11.20
C GLY A 147 -17.78 26.99 -11.83
N ILE A 148 -17.10 25.99 -11.24
CA ILE A 148 -15.87 25.43 -11.78
C ILE A 148 -16.12 24.76 -13.13
N GLY A 149 -17.18 23.95 -13.25
CA GLY A 149 -17.58 23.33 -14.52
C GLY A 149 -17.85 24.36 -15.62
N TYR A 150 -18.59 25.43 -15.33
CA TYR A 150 -18.84 26.51 -16.27
C TYR A 150 -17.56 27.21 -16.73
N HIS A 151 -16.58 27.39 -15.84
CA HIS A 151 -15.28 27.96 -16.20
C HIS A 151 -14.42 26.97 -17.00
N MET A 152 -14.48 25.67 -16.66
CA MET A 152 -13.76 24.60 -17.34
C MET A 152 -14.23 24.46 -18.79
N PHE A 153 -15.54 24.48 -19.03
CA PHE A 153 -16.14 24.18 -20.32
C PHE A 153 -16.72 25.39 -21.07
N LEU A 154 -16.65 26.59 -20.49
CA LEU A 154 -17.04 27.88 -21.11
C LEU A 154 -18.49 27.92 -21.62
N ASP A 155 -19.42 27.30 -20.88
CA ASP A 155 -20.77 27.00 -21.36
C ASP A 155 -21.90 27.54 -20.47
N LYS A 156 -21.60 28.47 -19.55
CA LYS A 156 -22.58 29.05 -18.62
C LYS A 156 -23.84 29.61 -19.30
N SER A 157 -23.68 30.15 -20.51
CA SER A 157 -24.78 30.75 -21.28
C SER A 157 -25.47 29.77 -22.23
N THR A 158 -24.93 28.56 -22.43
CA THR A 158 -25.40 27.60 -23.44
C THR A 158 -25.92 26.30 -22.84
N LEU A 159 -25.37 25.84 -21.71
CA LEU A 159 -25.80 24.62 -21.04
C LEU A 159 -27.09 24.87 -20.25
N GLN A 160 -28.18 24.18 -20.62
CA GLN A 160 -29.50 24.30 -19.96
C GLN A 160 -29.77 23.17 -18.95
N THR A 161 -28.78 22.33 -18.66
CA THR A 161 -28.88 21.27 -17.65
C THR A 161 -29.21 21.84 -16.27
N GLN A 162 -30.18 21.22 -15.60
CA GLN A 162 -30.61 21.65 -14.27
C GLN A 162 -29.73 21.01 -13.20
N PHE A 163 -28.91 21.84 -12.56
CA PHE A 163 -28.05 21.41 -11.47
C PHE A 163 -28.77 21.51 -10.11
N VAL A 164 -28.65 20.47 -9.29
CA VAL A 164 -29.34 20.35 -8.01
C VAL A 164 -28.35 19.98 -6.90
N GLU A 165 -28.34 20.76 -5.83
CA GLU A 165 -27.54 20.48 -4.63
C GLU A 165 -28.38 19.58 -3.72
N ALA A 166 -27.93 18.35 -3.51
CA ALA A 166 -28.66 17.39 -2.70
C ALA A 166 -27.75 16.30 -2.13
N ASP A 167 -28.06 15.88 -0.91
CA ASP A 167 -27.56 14.64 -0.34
C ASP A 167 -28.51 13.49 -0.72
N ILE A 168 -27.95 12.42 -1.29
CA ILE A 168 -28.73 11.23 -1.68
C ILE A 168 -29.37 10.54 -0.47
N PHE A 169 -28.78 10.66 0.71
CA PHE A 169 -29.28 10.04 1.93
C PHE A 169 -30.33 10.88 2.64
N ASP A 170 -30.49 12.15 2.25
CA ASP A 170 -31.58 13.00 2.73
C ASP A 170 -32.80 12.84 1.82
N THR A 171 -33.82 12.15 2.34
CA THR A 171 -35.09 11.91 1.65
C THR A 171 -35.91 13.18 1.41
N ASP A 172 -35.63 14.26 2.14
CA ASP A 172 -36.29 15.56 1.98
C ASP A 172 -35.45 16.57 1.20
N SER A 173 -34.32 16.14 0.62
CA SER A 173 -33.48 16.96 -0.26
C SER A 173 -34.22 17.39 -1.53
N ALA A 174 -33.62 18.32 -2.27
CA ALA A 174 -34.18 18.82 -3.53
C ALA A 174 -34.43 17.72 -4.58
N LEU A 175 -33.76 16.55 -4.46
CA LEU A 175 -34.01 15.38 -5.29
C LEU A 175 -35.44 14.84 -5.18
N LYS A 176 -36.15 15.08 -4.06
CA LYS A 176 -37.56 14.69 -3.88
C LYS A 176 -38.48 15.22 -4.99
N GLN A 177 -38.12 16.37 -5.59
CA GLN A 177 -38.87 16.93 -6.71
C GLN A 177 -38.76 16.09 -7.99
N MET A 178 -37.82 15.14 -8.05
CA MET A 178 -37.55 14.25 -9.18
C MET A 178 -38.08 12.82 -8.97
N ASP A 179 -38.67 12.51 -7.83
CA ASP A 179 -39.24 11.19 -7.53
C ASP A 179 -40.19 10.72 -8.64
N GLY A 180 -39.94 9.53 -9.18
CA GLY A 180 -40.75 8.94 -10.24
C GLY A 180 -40.66 9.65 -11.60
N LYS A 181 -39.64 10.48 -11.86
CA LYS A 181 -39.57 11.31 -13.07
C LYS A 181 -38.42 11.01 -14.01
N MET A 182 -37.35 10.35 -13.55
CA MET A 182 -36.17 10.08 -14.37
C MET A 182 -36.34 8.79 -15.17
N ASP A 183 -35.82 8.76 -16.40
CA ASP A 183 -35.82 7.56 -17.25
C ASP A 183 -34.46 6.85 -17.18
N VAL A 184 -33.39 7.64 -17.13
CA VAL A 184 -32.01 7.17 -17.08
C VAL A 184 -31.25 7.87 -15.96
N ILE A 185 -30.51 7.13 -15.15
CA ILE A 185 -29.55 7.67 -14.17
C ILE A 185 -28.14 7.22 -14.54
N ASN A 186 -27.21 8.17 -14.66
CA ASN A 186 -25.78 7.89 -14.60
C ASN A 186 -25.30 8.07 -13.16
N ALA A 187 -24.52 7.11 -12.66
CA ALA A 187 -23.88 7.19 -11.35
C ALA A 187 -22.41 6.79 -11.50
N ALA A 188 -21.59 7.61 -12.17
CA ALA A 188 -20.18 7.33 -12.36
C ALA A 188 -19.36 7.77 -11.13
N SER A 189 -18.43 6.92 -10.68
CA SER A 189 -17.57 7.16 -9.52
C SER A 189 -18.35 7.58 -8.25
N PHE A 190 -19.46 6.89 -7.98
CA PHE A 190 -20.41 7.25 -6.93
C PHE A 190 -20.57 6.16 -5.86
N PHE A 191 -21.05 4.97 -6.23
CA PHE A 191 -21.35 3.90 -5.28
C PHE A 191 -20.13 3.43 -4.51
N HIS A 192 -18.96 3.39 -5.16
CA HIS A 192 -17.71 2.94 -4.56
C HIS A 192 -17.18 3.81 -3.40
N LEU A 193 -17.83 4.94 -3.11
CA LEU A 193 -17.53 5.83 -2.00
C LEU A 193 -18.12 5.34 -0.66
N PHE A 194 -18.99 4.34 -0.71
CA PHE A 194 -19.84 3.93 0.41
C PHE A 194 -19.62 2.46 0.79
N ASP A 195 -19.94 2.11 2.03
CA ASP A 195 -20.06 0.71 2.47
C ASP A 195 -21.24 0.00 1.79
N TRP A 196 -21.38 -1.32 1.99
CA TRP A 196 -22.44 -2.12 1.37
C TRP A 196 -23.85 -1.57 1.68
N ASP A 197 -24.15 -1.28 2.94
CA ASP A 197 -25.49 -0.88 3.38
C ASP A 197 -25.86 0.52 2.87
N GLN A 198 -24.90 1.42 2.82
CA GLN A 198 -25.04 2.73 2.21
C GLN A 198 -25.21 2.63 0.69
N GLN A 199 -24.50 1.72 0.01
CA GLN A 199 -24.72 1.47 -1.42
C GLN A 199 -26.13 0.97 -1.70
N VAL A 200 -26.63 0.01 -0.91
CA VAL A 200 -28.03 -0.45 -1.00
C VAL A 200 -28.99 0.71 -0.77
N ARG A 201 -28.79 1.54 0.27
CA ARG A 201 -29.65 2.72 0.53
C ARG A 201 -29.63 3.73 -0.63
N ALA A 202 -28.45 4.05 -1.15
CA ALA A 202 -28.30 4.98 -2.26
C ALA A 202 -28.94 4.42 -3.55
N ALA A 203 -28.80 3.10 -3.80
CA ALA A 203 -29.41 2.43 -4.93
C ALA A 203 -30.94 2.46 -4.82
N LYS A 204 -31.49 2.14 -3.65
CA LYS A 204 -32.94 2.25 -3.39
C LYS A 204 -33.46 3.68 -3.62
N ARG A 205 -32.68 4.69 -3.22
CA ARG A 205 -33.02 6.08 -3.53
C ARG A 205 -32.99 6.36 -5.03
N ALA A 206 -31.99 5.88 -5.76
CA ALA A 206 -31.94 5.98 -7.22
C ALA A 206 -33.16 5.31 -7.89
N VAL A 207 -33.60 4.15 -7.39
CA VAL A 207 -34.83 3.49 -7.84
C VAL A 207 -36.07 4.37 -7.64
N GLN A 208 -36.17 5.10 -6.52
CA GLN A 208 -37.30 6.02 -6.27
C GLN A 208 -37.31 7.24 -7.21
N LEU A 209 -36.14 7.69 -7.68
CA LEU A 209 -36.02 8.79 -8.64
C LEU A 209 -36.44 8.37 -10.05
N LEU A 210 -36.27 7.10 -10.38
CA LEU A 210 -36.69 6.54 -11.65
C LEU A 210 -38.21 6.41 -11.74
N LYS A 211 -38.74 6.54 -12.96
CA LYS A 211 -40.13 6.19 -13.25
C LYS A 211 -40.37 4.71 -12.93
N PRO A 212 -41.52 4.36 -12.31
CA PRO A 212 -41.86 2.98 -11.99
C PRO A 212 -42.40 2.24 -13.23
N VAL A 213 -41.56 2.14 -14.27
CA VAL A 213 -41.88 1.51 -15.56
C VAL A 213 -40.76 0.57 -15.98
N SER A 214 -41.10 -0.43 -16.80
CA SER A 214 -40.09 -1.27 -17.43
C SER A 214 -39.24 -0.45 -18.42
N GLY A 215 -37.93 -0.72 -18.44
CA GLY A 215 -36.98 0.00 -19.28
C GLY A 215 -36.30 1.20 -18.61
N SER A 216 -36.61 1.53 -17.36
CA SER A 216 -35.81 2.46 -16.56
C SER A 216 -34.37 1.94 -16.43
N LEU A 217 -33.38 2.83 -16.57
CA LEU A 217 -31.98 2.42 -16.76
C LEU A 217 -31.05 3.14 -15.77
N ILE A 218 -30.10 2.39 -15.21
CA ILE A 218 -28.99 2.93 -14.41
C ILE A 218 -27.69 2.49 -15.07
N VAL A 219 -26.81 3.45 -15.32
CA VAL A 219 -25.47 3.22 -15.90
C VAL A 219 -24.40 3.88 -15.03
N GLY A 220 -23.15 3.47 -15.20
CA GLY A 220 -22.03 4.11 -14.54
C GLY A 220 -20.74 3.29 -14.63
N ARG A 221 -19.71 3.77 -13.94
CA ARG A 221 -18.42 3.12 -13.72
C ARG A 221 -18.04 3.30 -12.25
N GLN A 222 -17.54 2.26 -11.60
CA GLN A 222 -17.16 2.31 -10.19
C GLN A 222 -15.70 1.89 -9.97
N GLY A 223 -15.13 2.28 -8.83
CA GLY A 223 -13.99 1.54 -8.29
C GLY A 223 -14.40 0.10 -8.00
N GLY A 224 -13.57 -0.85 -8.43
CA GLY A 224 -13.84 -2.28 -8.34
C GLY A 224 -12.57 -3.07 -8.11
N LYS A 225 -12.72 -4.32 -7.72
CA LYS A 225 -11.61 -5.27 -7.51
C LYS A 225 -11.95 -6.62 -8.11
N PRO A 226 -10.97 -7.44 -8.51
CA PRO A 226 -11.20 -8.84 -8.87
C PRO A 226 -11.90 -9.61 -7.74
N GLU A 227 -11.48 -9.37 -6.51
CA GLU A 227 -12.13 -9.86 -5.31
C GLU A 227 -12.79 -8.70 -4.57
N ALA A 228 -14.13 -8.75 -4.47
CA ALA A 228 -14.91 -7.73 -3.81
C ALA A 228 -14.61 -7.67 -2.30
N GLY A 229 -14.63 -6.48 -1.70
CA GLY A 229 -14.38 -6.35 -0.27
C GLY A 229 -14.43 -4.92 0.26
N SER A 230 -14.48 -4.83 1.59
CA SER A 230 -14.43 -3.58 2.34
C SER A 230 -13.00 -3.07 2.47
N PHE A 231 -12.81 -1.76 2.47
CA PHE A 231 -11.53 -1.13 2.75
C PHE A 231 -11.75 0.25 3.38
N ALA A 232 -10.67 0.73 3.99
CA ALA A 232 -10.59 2.02 4.63
C ALA A 232 -10.58 3.17 3.60
N HIS A 233 -11.57 4.07 3.62
CA HIS A 233 -11.53 5.29 2.81
C HIS A 233 -10.51 6.29 3.39
N VAL A 234 -9.56 6.81 2.59
CA VAL A 234 -8.48 7.69 3.08
C VAL A 234 -8.99 9.08 3.52
N MET A 235 -10.07 9.59 2.90
CA MET A 235 -10.59 10.94 3.19
C MET A 235 -11.65 11.02 4.32
N LYS A 236 -12.13 9.91 4.87
CA LYS A 236 -13.22 9.90 5.88
C LYS A 236 -13.08 8.71 6.82
N GLU A 237 -13.62 8.82 8.04
CA GLU A 237 -13.89 7.71 8.97
C GLU A 237 -15.02 6.80 8.45
N MET A 238 -14.96 6.41 7.18
CA MET A 238 -15.95 5.57 6.54
C MET A 238 -15.25 4.38 5.89
N THR A 239 -15.92 3.24 5.95
CA THR A 239 -15.58 2.07 5.16
C THR A 239 -16.23 2.20 3.78
N ALA A 240 -15.55 1.70 2.77
CA ALA A 240 -16.07 1.63 1.42
C ALA A 240 -16.02 0.17 0.94
N PHE A 241 -16.98 -0.25 0.12
CA PHE A 241 -17.04 -1.60 -0.45
C PHE A 241 -16.82 -1.53 -1.95
N TRP A 242 -15.77 -2.18 -2.47
CA TRP A 242 -15.52 -2.27 -3.90
C TRP A 242 -15.99 -3.61 -4.43
N HIS A 243 -16.72 -3.55 -5.53
CA HIS A 243 -17.39 -4.71 -6.11
C HIS A 243 -16.53 -5.38 -7.20
N ASN A 244 -16.76 -6.68 -7.35
CA ASN A 244 -16.59 -7.42 -8.60
C ASN A 244 -17.98 -7.62 -9.26
N PRO A 245 -18.08 -8.14 -10.49
CA PRO A 245 -19.36 -8.31 -11.18
C PRO A 245 -20.40 -9.12 -10.38
N GLU A 246 -19.98 -10.18 -9.69
CA GLU A 246 -20.86 -11.06 -8.92
C GLU A 246 -21.47 -10.36 -7.71
N SER A 247 -20.65 -9.66 -6.93
CA SER A 247 -21.11 -8.90 -5.76
C SER A 247 -21.96 -7.69 -6.17
N TRP A 248 -21.70 -7.07 -7.32
CA TRP A 248 -22.53 -6.00 -7.86
C TRP A 248 -23.94 -6.51 -8.20
N ALA A 249 -24.02 -7.66 -8.88
CA ALA A 249 -25.30 -8.32 -9.16
C ALA A 249 -26.05 -8.72 -7.89
N LYS A 250 -25.33 -9.18 -6.86
CA LYS A 250 -25.91 -9.52 -5.56
C LYS A 250 -26.52 -8.30 -4.85
N MET A 251 -25.83 -7.16 -4.86
CA MET A 251 -26.33 -5.91 -4.26
C MET A 251 -27.59 -5.43 -4.97
N TRP A 252 -27.61 -5.42 -6.30
CA TRP A 252 -28.82 -5.06 -7.06
C TRP A 252 -29.97 -6.05 -6.92
N LYS A 253 -29.68 -7.35 -6.73
CA LYS A 253 -30.72 -8.31 -6.37
C LYS A 253 -31.37 -7.96 -5.03
N GLN A 254 -30.56 -7.64 -4.02
CA GLN A 254 -31.07 -7.21 -2.71
C GLN A 254 -31.91 -5.93 -2.85
N VAL A 255 -31.42 -4.93 -3.60
CA VAL A 255 -32.18 -3.70 -3.87
C VAL A 255 -33.53 -4.04 -4.48
N GLY A 256 -33.56 -4.90 -5.50
CA GLY A 256 -34.79 -5.34 -6.15
C GLY A 256 -35.78 -6.02 -5.21
N ASP A 257 -35.30 -6.97 -4.40
CA ASP A 257 -36.10 -7.68 -3.40
C ASP A 257 -36.69 -6.69 -2.36
N GLU A 258 -35.94 -5.65 -1.98
CA GLU A 258 -36.36 -4.64 -0.98
C GLU A 258 -37.24 -3.51 -1.55
N THR A 259 -37.18 -3.23 -2.85
CA THR A 259 -38.01 -2.20 -3.50
C THR A 259 -39.19 -2.77 -4.27
N GLY A 260 -39.30 -4.10 -4.38
CA GLY A 260 -40.33 -4.76 -5.18
C GLY A 260 -40.16 -4.52 -6.68
N THR A 261 -38.91 -4.48 -7.15
CA THR A 261 -38.56 -4.22 -8.56
C THR A 261 -37.60 -5.28 -9.08
N ASP A 262 -37.66 -5.61 -10.37
CA ASP A 262 -36.75 -6.57 -10.98
C ASP A 262 -35.68 -5.87 -11.83
N TRP A 263 -34.41 -6.24 -11.64
CA TRP A 263 -33.27 -5.64 -12.34
C TRP A 263 -32.48 -6.67 -13.14
N VAL A 264 -32.21 -6.34 -14.41
CA VAL A 264 -31.21 -7.06 -15.23
C VAL A 264 -29.88 -6.36 -15.05
N VAL A 265 -28.91 -7.04 -14.43
CA VAL A 265 -27.61 -6.46 -14.09
C VAL A 265 -26.54 -6.94 -15.06
N GLN A 266 -25.85 -6.00 -15.68
CA GLN A 266 -24.66 -6.26 -16.51
C GLN A 266 -23.48 -5.50 -15.92
N ALA A 267 -22.40 -6.22 -15.60
CA ALA A 267 -21.18 -5.65 -15.06
C ALA A 267 -19.97 -6.40 -15.60
N VAL A 268 -18.91 -5.66 -15.89
CA VAL A 268 -17.59 -6.19 -16.28
C VAL A 268 -16.53 -5.43 -15.50
N LEU A 269 -15.53 -6.14 -15.01
CA LEU A 269 -14.37 -5.51 -14.37
C LEU A 269 -13.43 -4.97 -15.47
N GLY A 270 -13.15 -3.67 -15.43
CA GLY A 270 -12.23 -3.03 -16.38
C GLY A 270 -10.77 -3.43 -16.15
N GLU A 271 -9.95 -3.33 -17.19
CA GLU A 271 -8.50 -3.63 -17.14
C GLU A 271 -7.65 -2.49 -16.55
N GLU A 272 -8.25 -1.32 -16.32
CA GLU A 272 -7.56 -0.14 -15.75
C GLU A 272 -7.22 -0.37 -14.27
N ASP A 273 -5.93 -0.41 -13.95
CA ASP A 273 -5.45 -0.48 -12.57
C ASP A 273 -5.47 0.90 -11.91
N LEU A 274 -6.49 1.14 -11.09
CA LEU A 274 -6.68 2.39 -10.36
C LEU A 274 -5.58 2.67 -9.33
N SER A 275 -4.86 1.65 -8.85
CA SER A 275 -3.75 1.82 -7.90
C SER A 275 -2.51 2.45 -8.54
N LYS A 276 -2.37 2.37 -9.86
CA LYS A 276 -1.30 3.09 -10.59
C LYS A 276 -1.60 4.59 -10.69
N ARG A 277 -2.86 4.97 -10.55
CA ARG A 277 -3.34 6.35 -10.66
C ARG A 277 -3.51 7.03 -9.31
N MET A 278 -3.94 6.28 -8.30
CA MET A 278 -3.95 6.70 -6.91
C MET A 278 -2.60 6.30 -6.33
N LYS A 279 -1.68 7.23 -6.09
CA LYS A 279 -0.33 6.95 -5.54
C LYS A 279 -0.37 6.49 -4.06
N THR A 280 -1.27 5.57 -3.74
CA THR A 280 -1.57 5.07 -2.40
C THR A 280 -1.58 3.55 -2.46
N SER A 281 -0.79 2.88 -1.63
CA SER A 281 -0.79 1.42 -1.52
C SER A 281 -2.02 0.96 -0.74
N LEU A 282 -2.93 0.23 -1.38
CA LEU A 282 -4.06 -0.41 -0.69
C LEU A 282 -3.55 -1.67 0.04
N VAL A 283 -3.01 -1.52 1.24
CA VAL A 283 -2.78 -2.65 2.15
C VAL A 283 -4.13 -3.00 2.81
N PRO A 284 -4.60 -4.26 2.77
CA PRO A 284 -5.78 -4.66 3.53
C PRO A 284 -5.55 -4.38 5.02
N ALA A 285 -6.41 -3.58 5.64
CA ALA A 285 -6.29 -3.19 7.07
C ALA A 285 -6.14 -4.41 8.00
N GLU A 286 -6.69 -5.56 7.60
CA GLU A 286 -6.63 -6.83 8.32
C GLU A 286 -5.20 -7.39 8.50
N LEU A 287 -4.26 -7.08 7.60
CA LEU A 287 -2.90 -7.66 7.62
C LEU A 287 -1.82 -6.75 8.21
N ILE A 288 -2.14 -5.51 8.57
CA ILE A 288 -1.11 -4.53 8.98
C ILE A 288 -0.39 -4.95 10.27
N ASN A 289 -1.13 -5.40 11.28
CA ASN A 289 -0.55 -5.79 12.57
C ASN A 289 0.30 -7.06 12.45
N ILE A 290 -0.14 -8.04 11.65
CA ILE A 290 0.62 -9.27 11.43
C ILE A 290 1.89 -9.01 10.60
N HIS A 291 1.85 -8.07 9.65
CA HIS A 291 3.06 -7.61 8.96
C HIS A 291 4.03 -6.89 9.90
N SER A 292 3.52 -6.03 10.78
CA SER A 292 4.35 -5.31 11.76
C SER A 292 5.06 -6.30 12.70
N ALA A 293 4.31 -7.28 13.24
CA ALA A 293 4.89 -8.37 14.03
C ALA A 293 5.95 -9.16 13.24
N PHE A 294 5.67 -9.45 11.97
CA PHE A 294 6.61 -10.16 11.09
C PHE A 294 7.91 -9.39 10.88
N HIS A 295 7.84 -8.08 10.55
CA HIS A 295 9.01 -7.24 10.32
C HIS A 295 9.81 -6.96 11.60
N ALA A 296 9.15 -6.94 12.76
CA ALA A 296 9.80 -6.84 14.06
C ALA A 296 10.46 -8.16 14.52
N GLY A 297 10.28 -9.26 13.78
CA GLY A 297 10.78 -10.59 14.14
C GLY A 297 9.97 -11.29 15.23
N ALA A 298 8.76 -10.83 15.54
CA ALA A 298 7.84 -11.44 16.49
C ALA A 298 7.08 -12.63 15.84
N TYR A 299 7.83 -13.59 15.29
CA TYR A 299 7.28 -14.68 14.47
C TYR A 299 6.29 -15.58 15.20
N GLN A 300 6.45 -15.79 16.51
CA GLN A 300 5.47 -16.56 17.28
C GLN A 300 4.13 -15.81 17.36
N GLN A 301 4.16 -14.49 17.55
CA GLN A 301 2.94 -13.66 17.56
C GLN A 301 2.23 -13.68 16.19
N VAL A 302 2.98 -13.78 15.08
CA VAL A 302 2.41 -13.97 13.74
C VAL A 302 1.61 -15.28 13.66
N LEU A 303 2.05 -16.34 14.33
CA LEU A 303 1.35 -17.63 14.35
C LEU A 303 0.16 -17.64 15.32
N ASP A 304 0.25 -16.88 16.41
CA ASP A 304 -0.77 -16.81 17.46
C ASP A 304 -1.88 -15.79 17.12
N PHE A 305 -1.74 -15.04 16.03
CA PHE A 305 -2.69 -14.01 15.62
C PHE A 305 -4.07 -14.63 15.33
N ASP A 306 -5.15 -14.02 15.85
CA ASP A 306 -6.51 -14.43 15.53
C ASP A 306 -6.90 -13.95 14.13
N THR A 307 -7.00 -14.90 13.20
CA THR A 307 -7.35 -14.65 11.80
C THR A 307 -8.77 -15.12 11.45
N SER A 308 -9.60 -15.45 12.45
CA SER A 308 -10.96 -15.97 12.23
C SER A 308 -11.86 -15.00 11.47
N ASN A 309 -11.60 -13.70 11.60
CA ASN A 309 -12.35 -12.63 10.95
C ASN A 309 -11.72 -12.14 9.65
N PHE A 310 -10.60 -12.73 9.21
CA PHE A 310 -9.91 -12.27 8.00
C PHE A 310 -10.66 -12.73 6.75
N SER A 311 -10.67 -11.87 5.73
CA SER A 311 -11.27 -12.20 4.44
C SER A 311 -10.55 -13.38 3.77
N SER A 312 -11.28 -14.17 2.97
CA SER A 312 -10.70 -15.27 2.20
C SER A 312 -9.62 -14.81 1.21
N SER A 313 -9.70 -13.55 0.74
CA SER A 313 -8.71 -12.92 -0.12
C SER A 313 -7.33 -12.79 0.53
N ASN A 314 -7.28 -12.71 1.86
CA ASN A 314 -6.06 -12.63 2.65
C ASN A 314 -5.47 -14.02 2.98
N ALA A 315 -6.15 -15.11 2.63
CA ALA A 315 -5.74 -16.46 3.01
C ALA A 315 -4.33 -16.83 2.48
N LEU A 316 -4.02 -16.50 1.22
CA LEU A 316 -2.71 -16.81 0.65
C LEU A 316 -1.60 -15.92 1.23
N PRO A 317 -1.70 -14.57 1.26
CA PRO A 317 -0.70 -13.72 1.91
C PRO A 317 -0.45 -14.08 3.38
N LEU A 318 -1.53 -14.33 4.14
CA LEU A 318 -1.45 -14.79 5.52
C LEU A 318 -0.69 -16.11 5.63
N ARG A 319 -1.04 -17.09 4.80
CA ARG A 319 -0.37 -18.40 4.78
C ARG A 319 1.12 -18.25 4.45
N VAL A 320 1.49 -17.36 3.53
CA VAL A 320 2.89 -17.05 3.21
C VAL A 320 3.62 -16.48 4.43
N LEU A 321 3.03 -15.51 5.15
CA LEU A 321 3.62 -14.94 6.38
C LEU A 321 3.79 -15.99 7.48
N GLN A 322 2.78 -16.81 7.71
CA GLN A 322 2.82 -17.89 8.71
C GLN A 322 3.90 -18.92 8.37
N LEU A 323 3.99 -19.35 7.11
CA LEU A 323 5.01 -20.32 6.69
C LEU A 323 6.42 -19.73 6.77
N ARG A 324 6.62 -18.47 6.37
CA ARG A 324 7.91 -17.78 6.53
C ARG A 324 8.29 -17.61 8.00
N SER A 325 7.33 -17.32 8.87
CA SER A 325 7.53 -17.24 10.33
C SER A 325 7.93 -18.60 10.91
N ARG A 326 7.28 -19.69 10.47
CA ARG A 326 7.66 -21.06 10.85
C ARG A 326 9.07 -21.42 10.40
N ILE A 327 9.48 -21.02 9.18
CA ILE A 327 10.87 -21.20 8.72
C ILE A 327 11.84 -20.45 9.65
N ALA A 328 11.54 -19.19 9.99
CA ALA A 328 12.37 -18.39 10.89
C ALA A 328 12.47 -18.96 12.31
N LEU A 329 11.42 -19.65 12.78
CA LEU A 329 11.38 -20.39 14.05
C LEU A 329 12.03 -21.79 13.97
N GLY A 330 12.77 -22.10 12.91
CA GLY A 330 13.49 -23.37 12.75
C GLY A 330 12.64 -24.55 12.27
N GLN A 331 11.39 -24.33 11.86
CA GLN A 331 10.48 -25.39 11.41
C GLN A 331 10.56 -25.66 9.89
N ALA A 332 11.69 -25.35 9.25
CA ALA A 332 11.87 -25.45 7.80
C ALA A 332 11.58 -26.86 7.25
N GLN A 333 11.98 -27.92 7.96
CA GLN A 333 11.71 -29.30 7.55
C GLN A 333 10.20 -29.62 7.49
N ALA A 334 9.42 -29.12 8.45
CA ALA A 334 7.97 -29.34 8.48
C ALA A 334 7.28 -28.58 7.35
N VAL A 335 7.69 -27.33 7.09
CA VAL A 335 7.18 -26.51 5.99
C VAL A 335 7.50 -27.14 4.63
N SER A 336 8.72 -27.64 4.43
CA SER A 336 9.14 -28.34 3.20
C SER A 336 8.27 -29.57 2.93
N ASN A 337 7.97 -30.36 3.97
CA ASN A 337 7.12 -31.55 3.86
C ASN A 337 5.65 -31.20 3.56
N GLU A 338 5.10 -30.18 4.23
CA GLU A 338 3.72 -29.71 4.00
C GLU A 338 3.50 -29.27 2.56
N LEU A 339 4.49 -28.60 1.97
CA LEU A 339 4.40 -28.02 0.62
C LEU A 339 4.90 -28.96 -0.48
N ALA A 340 5.23 -30.23 -0.17
CA ALA A 340 5.91 -31.14 -1.10
C ALA A 340 5.22 -31.31 -2.47
N SER A 341 3.87 -31.23 -2.50
CA SER A 341 3.04 -31.40 -3.70
C SER A 341 2.33 -30.11 -4.14
N GLU A 342 2.75 -28.96 -3.63
CA GLU A 342 2.14 -27.65 -3.90
C GLU A 342 2.42 -27.16 -5.32
N LYS A 343 1.48 -26.43 -5.90
CA LYS A 343 1.54 -25.93 -7.29
C LYS A 343 1.44 -24.42 -7.39
N THR A 344 1.04 -23.75 -6.32
CA THR A 344 0.91 -22.29 -6.25
C THR A 344 2.32 -21.66 -6.24
N PRO A 345 2.68 -20.77 -7.19
CA PRO A 345 4.03 -20.21 -7.30
C PRO A 345 4.56 -19.59 -5.99
N ASP A 346 3.72 -18.85 -5.26
CA ASP A 346 4.04 -18.26 -3.96
C ASP A 346 4.53 -19.31 -2.96
N LEU A 347 3.77 -20.40 -2.83
CA LEU A 347 4.05 -21.45 -1.88
C LEU A 347 5.20 -22.37 -2.34
N ILE A 348 5.40 -22.52 -3.65
CA ILE A 348 6.63 -23.14 -4.19
C ILE A 348 7.84 -22.30 -3.78
N ALA A 349 7.79 -20.97 -3.89
CA ALA A 349 8.90 -20.10 -3.50
C ALA A 349 9.21 -20.23 -1.99
N VAL A 350 8.18 -20.29 -1.15
CA VAL A 350 8.32 -20.53 0.30
C VAL A 350 8.92 -21.92 0.58
N LYS A 351 8.49 -22.96 -0.15
CA LYS A 351 9.08 -24.30 -0.05
C LYS A 351 10.56 -24.30 -0.42
N LEU A 352 10.94 -23.65 -1.53
CA LEU A 352 12.34 -23.55 -1.94
C LEU A 352 13.19 -22.84 -0.88
N LEU A 353 12.65 -21.80 -0.25
CA LEU A 353 13.33 -21.14 0.88
C LEU A 353 13.52 -22.12 2.05
N ALA A 354 12.48 -22.87 2.42
CA ALA A 354 12.57 -23.88 3.48
C ALA A 354 13.56 -25.01 3.15
N ASP A 355 13.62 -25.45 1.89
CA ASP A 355 14.58 -26.44 1.41
C ASP A 355 16.02 -25.91 1.46
N TYR A 356 16.21 -24.63 1.13
CA TYR A 356 17.51 -23.97 1.21
C TYR A 356 18.03 -23.87 2.65
N GLU A 357 17.17 -23.55 3.63
CA GLU A 357 17.56 -23.52 5.06
C GLU A 357 18.01 -24.91 5.57
N GLN A 358 17.59 -25.98 4.90
CA GLN A 358 18.05 -27.36 5.17
C GLN A 358 19.33 -27.72 4.40
N SER A 359 20.03 -26.74 3.81
CA SER A 359 21.23 -26.92 2.99
C SER A 359 21.00 -27.77 1.73
N LYS A 360 19.77 -27.81 1.18
CA LYS A 360 19.50 -28.46 -0.11
C LYS A 360 19.89 -27.51 -1.26
N ASP A 361 20.45 -28.07 -2.33
CA ASP A 361 20.73 -27.30 -3.55
C ASP A 361 19.44 -27.06 -4.35
N VAL A 362 18.91 -25.85 -4.24
CA VAL A 362 17.69 -25.39 -4.91
C VAL A 362 17.91 -24.16 -5.80
N VAL A 363 19.14 -23.67 -5.93
CA VAL A 363 19.44 -22.39 -6.60
C VAL A 363 18.97 -22.40 -8.05
N GLY A 364 19.21 -23.49 -8.77
CA GLY A 364 18.74 -23.65 -10.16
C GLY A 364 17.22 -23.65 -10.28
N GLN A 365 16.50 -24.24 -9.32
CA GLN A 365 15.04 -24.25 -9.30
C GLN A 365 14.48 -22.86 -9.00
N ALA A 366 15.12 -22.14 -8.06
CA ALA A 366 14.75 -20.78 -7.70
C ALA A 366 14.91 -19.81 -8.89
N LYS A 367 16.03 -19.89 -9.63
CA LYS A 367 16.25 -19.10 -10.86
C LYS A 367 15.14 -19.35 -11.89
N LYS A 368 14.82 -20.61 -12.17
CA LYS A 368 13.74 -20.98 -13.09
C LYS A 368 12.38 -20.43 -12.64
N LEU A 369 12.07 -20.49 -11.34
CA LEU A 369 10.82 -19.95 -10.81
C LEU A 369 10.74 -18.42 -10.98
N ALA A 370 11.84 -17.71 -10.73
CA ALA A 370 11.90 -16.27 -10.93
C ALA A 370 11.82 -15.84 -12.40
N GLU A 371 12.33 -16.64 -13.34
CA GLU A 371 12.13 -16.42 -14.77
C GLU A 371 10.66 -16.54 -15.17
N GLN A 372 9.94 -17.50 -14.59
CA GLN A 372 8.54 -17.77 -14.93
C GLN A 372 7.55 -16.80 -14.26
N HIS A 373 7.80 -16.41 -13.01
CA HIS A 373 6.82 -15.70 -12.19
C HIS A 373 7.35 -14.43 -11.52
N GLY A 374 8.67 -14.18 -11.56
CA GLY A 374 9.29 -13.06 -10.84
C GLY A 374 8.96 -11.68 -11.41
N GLN A 375 8.24 -11.58 -12.54
CA GLN A 375 7.77 -10.30 -13.07
C GLN A 375 6.56 -9.76 -12.27
N ASP A 376 5.63 -10.64 -11.89
CA ASP A 376 4.32 -10.25 -11.36
C ASP A 376 4.00 -10.88 -9.99
N ASN A 377 4.88 -11.74 -9.46
CA ASN A 377 4.69 -12.42 -8.18
C ASN A 377 5.69 -11.95 -7.11
N LEU A 378 5.20 -11.17 -6.15
CA LEU A 378 6.03 -10.61 -5.07
C LEU A 378 6.63 -11.68 -4.16
N THR A 379 5.88 -12.73 -3.79
CA THR A 379 6.39 -13.80 -2.93
C THR A 379 7.59 -14.50 -3.59
N VAL A 380 7.49 -14.76 -4.90
CA VAL A 380 8.61 -15.30 -5.69
C VAL A 380 9.79 -14.33 -5.66
N GLN A 381 9.57 -13.04 -5.90
CA GLN A 381 10.64 -12.04 -5.85
C GLN A 381 11.39 -12.05 -4.51
N LEU A 382 10.65 -12.04 -3.39
CA LEU A 382 11.21 -12.01 -2.04
C LEU A 382 11.93 -13.31 -1.68
N CYS A 383 11.26 -14.46 -1.81
CA CYS A 383 11.82 -15.75 -1.43
C CYS A 383 13.01 -16.14 -2.31
N VAL A 384 12.90 -15.96 -3.63
CA VAL A 384 14.03 -16.25 -4.54
C VAL A 384 15.15 -15.24 -4.35
N GLY A 385 14.85 -13.95 -4.15
CA GLY A 385 15.85 -12.93 -3.84
C GLY A 385 16.71 -13.30 -2.62
N MET A 386 16.08 -13.77 -1.53
CA MET A 386 16.81 -14.26 -0.35
C MET A 386 17.70 -15.47 -0.65
N ILE A 387 17.19 -16.45 -1.41
CA ILE A 387 17.97 -17.66 -1.78
C ILE A 387 19.18 -17.29 -2.62
N LEU A 388 19.00 -16.44 -3.63
CA LEU A 388 20.07 -16.02 -4.53
C LEU A 388 21.15 -15.23 -3.79
N GLU A 389 20.76 -14.29 -2.92
CA GLU A 389 21.74 -13.54 -2.14
C GLU A 389 22.54 -14.46 -1.21
N ARG A 390 21.87 -15.36 -0.48
CA ARG A 390 22.55 -16.33 0.41
C ARG A 390 23.46 -17.30 -0.34
N ALA A 391 23.14 -17.59 -1.61
CA ALA A 391 23.98 -18.38 -2.51
C ALA A 391 25.16 -17.59 -3.13
N GLY A 392 25.29 -16.29 -2.85
CA GLY A 392 26.34 -15.43 -3.41
C GLY A 392 26.03 -14.91 -4.83
N GLU A 393 24.80 -15.09 -5.31
CA GLU A 393 24.34 -14.68 -6.64
C GLU A 393 23.72 -13.27 -6.58
N THR A 394 24.44 -12.32 -6.00
CA THR A 394 23.90 -11.01 -5.61
C THR A 394 23.31 -10.20 -6.77
N GLU A 395 23.94 -10.21 -7.94
CA GLU A 395 23.40 -9.49 -9.12
C GLU A 395 22.06 -10.08 -9.57
N ALA A 396 21.93 -11.41 -9.52
CA ALA A 396 20.67 -12.08 -9.84
C ALA A 396 19.59 -11.79 -8.79
N ALA A 397 19.96 -11.77 -7.50
CA ALA A 397 19.07 -11.37 -6.41
C ALA A 397 18.51 -9.95 -6.62
N LEU A 398 19.38 -8.96 -6.85
CA LEU A 398 18.98 -7.57 -7.08
C LEU A 398 18.12 -7.42 -8.35
N ASN A 399 18.45 -8.13 -9.43
CA ASN A 399 17.64 -8.12 -10.65
C ASN A 399 16.21 -8.64 -10.39
N VAL A 400 16.07 -9.75 -9.66
CA VAL A 400 14.74 -10.28 -9.31
C VAL A 400 13.98 -9.33 -8.39
N LEU A 401 14.63 -8.79 -7.35
CA LEU A 401 14.00 -7.88 -6.40
C LEU A 401 13.56 -6.57 -7.06
N SER A 402 14.36 -6.01 -7.98
CA SER A 402 14.06 -4.75 -8.68
C SER A 402 12.77 -4.76 -9.52
N LYS A 403 12.19 -5.94 -9.76
CA LYS A 403 10.91 -6.11 -10.46
C LYS A 403 9.70 -5.84 -9.58
N HIS A 404 9.91 -5.54 -8.30
CA HIS A 404 8.82 -5.22 -7.38
C HIS A 404 8.02 -4.00 -7.87
N GLN A 405 6.71 -4.02 -7.65
CA GLN A 405 5.82 -2.90 -7.99
C GLN A 405 5.41 -2.20 -6.69
N GLY A 406 6.32 -1.38 -6.14
CA GLY A 406 6.08 -0.64 -4.89
C GLY A 406 6.09 -1.46 -3.58
N SER A 407 6.76 -2.61 -3.54
CA SER A 407 6.87 -3.40 -2.30
C SER A 407 7.97 -2.89 -1.38
N LEU A 408 7.60 -2.52 -0.16
CA LEU A 408 8.57 -2.13 0.87
C LEU A 408 9.40 -3.31 1.39
N ASP A 409 8.87 -4.53 1.41
CA ASP A 409 9.65 -5.74 1.69
C ASP A 409 10.83 -5.86 0.73
N ALA A 410 10.58 -5.73 -0.58
CA ALA A 410 11.64 -5.84 -1.58
C ALA A 410 12.68 -4.71 -1.43
N VAL A 411 12.24 -3.48 -1.19
CA VAL A 411 13.12 -2.34 -0.87
C VAL A 411 14.00 -2.65 0.33
N ALA A 412 13.41 -3.12 1.44
CA ALA A 412 14.15 -3.46 2.66
C ALA A 412 15.21 -4.54 2.40
N LEU A 413 14.89 -5.57 1.60
CA LEU A 413 15.86 -6.58 1.20
C LEU A 413 16.99 -5.98 0.33
N ILE A 414 16.67 -5.10 -0.62
CA ILE A 414 17.69 -4.41 -1.45
C ILE A 414 18.62 -3.56 -0.58
N VAL A 415 18.06 -2.82 0.39
CA VAL A 415 18.84 -2.04 1.37
C VAL A 415 19.78 -2.94 2.15
N GLN A 416 19.30 -4.09 2.66
CA GLN A 416 20.14 -5.05 3.37
C GLN A 416 21.29 -5.58 2.50
N ILE A 417 21.00 -5.96 1.25
CA ILE A 417 22.02 -6.44 0.29
C ILE A 417 23.10 -5.37 0.07
N HIS A 418 22.71 -4.13 -0.20
CA HIS A 418 23.66 -3.04 -0.39
C HIS A 418 24.51 -2.77 0.86
N LEU A 419 23.93 -2.86 2.07
CA LEU A 419 24.68 -2.73 3.32
C LEU A 419 25.69 -3.87 3.51
N GLN A 420 25.34 -5.10 3.13
CA GLN A 420 26.24 -6.26 3.17
C GLN A 420 27.40 -6.12 2.17
N GLN A 421 27.14 -5.51 1.00
CA GLN A 421 28.18 -5.15 0.03
C GLN A 421 29.06 -3.96 0.45
N ASN A 422 28.82 -3.37 1.62
CA ASN A 422 29.44 -2.13 2.08
C ASN A 422 29.16 -0.92 1.14
N ARG A 423 28.05 -0.95 0.41
CA ARG A 423 27.56 0.12 -0.47
C ARG A 423 26.49 0.94 0.24
N THR A 424 26.88 1.59 1.34
CA THR A 424 26.00 2.45 2.14
C THR A 424 25.37 3.57 1.30
N ASP A 425 26.08 4.06 0.28
CA ASP A 425 25.59 5.06 -0.67
C ASP A 425 24.36 4.59 -1.46
N LEU A 426 24.33 3.32 -1.88
CA LEU A 426 23.21 2.73 -2.60
C LEU A 426 22.06 2.41 -1.66
N ALA A 427 22.37 1.86 -0.47
CA ALA A 427 21.39 1.59 0.57
C ALA A 427 20.64 2.86 1.00
N ALA A 428 21.36 3.95 1.24
CA ALA A 428 20.78 5.25 1.59
C ALA A 428 19.88 5.80 0.47
N LYS A 429 20.33 5.70 -0.80
CA LYS A 429 19.52 6.12 -1.95
C LYS A 429 18.23 5.32 -2.07
N GLU A 430 18.27 4.01 -1.85
CA GLU A 430 17.09 3.17 -1.92
C GLU A 430 16.09 3.50 -0.80
N ALA A 431 16.55 3.61 0.45
CA ALA A 431 15.71 3.99 1.57
C ALA A 431 15.09 5.39 1.38
N GLN A 432 15.87 6.38 0.91
CA GLN A 432 15.37 7.72 0.61
C GLN A 432 14.36 7.74 -0.55
N ARG A 433 14.53 6.87 -1.55
CA ARG A 433 13.52 6.72 -2.62
C ARG A 433 12.22 6.19 -2.05
N ALA A 434 12.28 5.18 -1.19
CA ALA A 434 11.11 4.62 -0.50
C ALA A 434 10.40 5.66 0.36
N ARG A 435 11.15 6.44 1.14
CA ARG A 435 10.61 7.52 1.99
C ARG A 435 9.74 8.52 1.24
N LYS A 436 10.05 8.81 -0.03
CA LYS A 436 9.26 9.76 -0.84
C LYS A 436 7.82 9.32 -1.06
N TRP A 437 7.56 8.01 -1.07
CA TRP A 437 6.23 7.45 -1.34
C TRP A 437 5.66 6.62 -0.18
N ALA A 438 6.43 6.41 0.89
CA ALA A 438 6.03 5.71 2.10
C ALA A 438 6.57 6.43 3.35
N GLN A 439 6.03 7.63 3.61
CA GLN A 439 6.59 8.57 4.60
C GLN A 439 6.48 8.08 6.05
N ASP A 440 5.43 7.35 6.43
CA ASP A 440 5.21 6.90 7.81
C ASP A 440 5.35 5.38 7.96
N SER A 441 5.96 4.71 6.97
CA SER A 441 6.13 3.26 7.04
C SER A 441 7.18 2.85 8.08
N LEU A 442 6.76 1.97 9.00
CA LEU A 442 7.67 1.27 9.91
C LEU A 442 8.85 0.61 9.17
N LEU A 443 8.61 -0.01 8.02
CA LEU A 443 9.66 -0.71 7.28
C LEU A 443 10.66 0.25 6.65
N VAL A 444 10.23 1.46 6.26
CA VAL A 444 11.13 2.54 5.84
C VAL A 444 11.93 3.07 7.05
N ASN A 445 11.28 3.24 8.20
CA ASN A 445 11.97 3.63 9.45
C ASN A 445 13.05 2.62 9.84
N ILE A 446 12.75 1.33 9.74
CA ILE A 446 13.70 0.23 9.98
C ILE A 446 14.85 0.28 8.96
N ALA A 447 14.54 0.42 7.66
CA ALA A 447 15.55 0.45 6.61
C ALA A 447 16.51 1.65 6.75
N GLU A 448 15.98 2.85 7.02
CA GLU A 448 16.79 4.03 7.32
C GLU A 448 17.59 3.87 8.60
N SER A 449 17.05 3.19 9.61
CA SER A 449 17.77 2.88 10.85
C SER A 449 18.95 1.95 10.60
N TRP A 450 18.82 0.93 9.75
CA TRP A 450 19.96 0.09 9.35
C TRP A 450 21.05 0.89 8.63
N VAL A 451 20.66 1.80 7.74
CA VAL A 451 21.61 2.72 7.08
C VAL A 451 22.27 3.63 8.12
N GLY A 452 21.50 4.21 9.03
CA GLY A 452 21.99 5.08 10.09
C GLY A 452 22.97 4.39 11.04
N MET A 453 22.70 3.13 11.41
CA MET A 453 23.63 2.31 12.20
C MET A 453 24.96 2.06 11.47
N ARG A 454 24.96 2.08 10.14
CA ARG A 454 26.18 1.95 9.34
C ARG A 454 26.95 3.26 9.17
N GLU A 455 26.24 4.39 9.09
CA GLU A 455 26.83 5.74 8.99
C GLU A 455 27.41 6.23 10.31
N GLY A 456 26.71 5.95 11.42
CA GLY A 456 27.10 6.33 12.77
C GLY A 456 26.97 7.81 13.11
N GLY A 457 27.57 8.21 14.22
CA GLY A 457 27.44 9.56 14.77
C GLY A 457 26.04 9.82 15.33
N GLU A 458 25.45 10.97 15.00
CA GLU A 458 24.10 11.35 15.45
C GLU A 458 23.01 10.37 14.97
N LYS A 459 23.29 9.61 13.90
CA LYS A 459 22.37 8.61 13.35
C LYS A 459 22.10 7.43 14.29
N TYR A 460 23.02 7.13 15.22
CA TYR A 460 22.78 6.10 16.24
C TYR A 460 21.57 6.44 17.11
N GLN A 461 21.43 7.71 17.49
CA GLN A 461 20.32 8.17 18.32
C GLN A 461 18.97 8.11 17.56
N SER A 462 18.97 8.46 16.28
CA SER A 462 17.77 8.33 15.43
C SER A 462 17.33 6.87 15.27
N ALA A 463 18.28 5.96 15.02
CA ALA A 463 18.00 4.53 14.88
C ALA A 463 17.52 3.91 16.20
N PHE A 464 18.09 4.34 17.33
CA PHE A 464 17.70 3.89 18.66
C PHE A 464 16.20 4.07 18.92
N TYR A 465 15.63 5.24 18.64
CA TYR A 465 14.20 5.48 18.92
C TYR A 465 13.28 4.52 18.17
N VAL A 466 13.61 4.20 16.90
CA VAL A 466 12.84 3.22 16.11
C VAL A 466 12.96 1.82 16.71
N PHE A 467 14.17 1.41 17.12
CA PHE A 467 14.37 0.08 17.70
C PHE A 467 13.80 -0.06 19.11
N GLU A 468 13.83 0.99 19.93
CA GLU A 468 13.20 1.04 21.25
C GLU A 468 11.68 0.91 21.15
N GLU A 469 11.06 1.62 20.21
CA GLU A 469 9.61 1.51 19.96
C GLU A 469 9.22 0.07 19.60
N LEU A 470 9.98 -0.57 18.70
CA LEU A 470 9.78 -1.96 18.33
C LEU A 470 9.94 -2.93 19.50
N ALA A 471 10.92 -2.67 20.36
CA ALA A 471 11.26 -3.53 21.49
C ALA A 471 10.29 -3.41 22.67
N THR A 472 9.57 -2.29 22.79
CA THR A 472 8.67 -2.02 23.92
C THR A 472 7.19 -2.26 23.61
N SER A 473 6.79 -2.22 22.34
CA SER A 473 5.41 -2.47 21.92
C SER A 473 5.04 -3.95 22.02
N SER A 474 3.95 -4.26 22.74
CA SER A 474 3.50 -5.63 23.01
C SER A 474 3.20 -6.47 21.75
N GLN A 475 2.95 -5.82 20.61
CA GLN A 475 2.67 -6.46 19.32
C GLN A 475 3.92 -6.70 18.45
N SER A 476 5.07 -6.13 18.83
CA SER A 476 6.30 -6.21 18.04
C SER A 476 7.52 -6.65 18.85
N THR A 477 7.45 -6.65 20.19
CA THR A 477 8.54 -7.11 21.05
C THR A 477 8.93 -8.54 20.72
N SER A 478 10.21 -8.70 20.40
CA SER A 478 10.85 -9.96 20.06
C SER A 478 12.33 -9.94 20.48
N PRO A 479 12.99 -11.10 20.58
CA PRO A 479 14.45 -11.14 20.77
C PRO A 479 15.20 -10.31 19.71
N HIS A 480 14.70 -10.28 18.47
CA HIS A 480 15.29 -9.52 17.37
C HIS A 480 15.23 -8.00 17.62
N SER A 481 14.05 -7.49 17.98
CA SER A 481 13.87 -6.05 18.29
C SER A 481 14.68 -5.60 19.50
N LEU A 482 14.74 -6.43 20.56
CA LEU A 482 15.54 -6.16 21.76
C LEU A 482 17.05 -6.16 21.46
N VAL A 483 17.51 -7.05 20.60
CA VAL A 483 18.90 -7.03 20.11
C VAL A 483 19.16 -5.77 19.30
N ALA A 484 18.25 -5.32 18.44
CA ALA A 484 18.41 -4.09 17.68
C ALA A 484 18.52 -2.86 18.60
N GLN A 485 17.66 -2.77 19.63
CA GLN A 485 17.75 -1.76 20.67
C GLN A 485 19.11 -1.83 21.38
N ALA A 486 19.51 -3.01 21.88
CA ALA A 486 20.77 -3.19 22.60
C ALA A 486 21.99 -2.80 21.76
N VAL A 487 22.01 -3.14 20.47
CA VAL A 487 23.11 -2.77 19.57
C VAL A 487 23.19 -1.25 19.42
N SER A 488 22.05 -0.55 19.29
CA SER A 488 22.05 0.91 19.26
C SER A 488 22.55 1.53 20.58
N GLU A 489 22.16 0.97 21.73
CA GLU A 489 22.65 1.40 23.05
C GLU A 489 24.16 1.18 23.23
N LEU A 490 24.68 0.04 22.76
CA LEU A 490 26.12 -0.22 22.75
C LEU A 490 26.89 0.84 21.95
N HIS A 491 26.37 1.24 20.78
CA HIS A 491 26.95 2.30 19.97
C HIS A 491 26.86 3.69 20.61
N LEU A 492 25.84 3.93 21.43
CA LEU A 492 25.68 5.15 22.24
C LEU A 492 26.49 5.12 23.55
N GLY A 493 27.16 4.01 23.88
CA GLY A 493 27.94 3.83 25.10
C GLY A 493 27.11 3.56 26.36
N ARG A 494 25.82 3.24 26.20
CA ARG A 494 24.85 2.99 27.28
C ARG A 494 24.83 1.50 27.65
N LEU A 495 25.91 1.06 28.28
CA LEU A 495 26.11 -0.36 28.59
C LEU A 495 25.06 -0.96 29.54
N PRO A 496 24.60 -0.27 30.61
CA PRO A 496 23.56 -0.83 31.49
C PRO A 496 22.23 -1.08 30.78
N GLU A 497 21.82 -0.17 29.90
CA GLU A 497 20.59 -0.28 29.11
C GLU A 497 20.71 -1.41 28.07
N ALA A 498 21.86 -1.53 27.41
CA ALA A 498 22.16 -2.65 26.53
C ALA A 498 22.15 -4.01 27.27
N GLU A 499 22.67 -4.06 28.50
CA GLU A 499 22.62 -5.26 29.34
C GLU A 499 21.18 -5.66 29.66
N ALA A 500 20.34 -4.70 30.05
CA ALA A 500 18.93 -4.95 30.34
C ALA A 500 18.18 -5.52 29.12
N ALA A 501 18.34 -4.91 27.94
CA ALA A 501 17.70 -5.35 26.71
C ALA A 501 18.16 -6.75 26.28
N LEU A 502 19.46 -7.06 26.35
CA LEU A 502 20.00 -8.39 26.01
C LEU A 502 19.58 -9.48 27.00
N GLN A 503 19.48 -9.16 28.29
CA GLN A 503 18.98 -10.10 29.29
C GLN A 503 17.49 -10.40 29.08
N GLN A 504 16.70 -9.38 28.72
CA GLN A 504 15.31 -9.58 28.33
C GLN A 504 15.20 -10.47 27.08
N ALA A 505 16.01 -10.22 26.04
CA ALA A 505 16.03 -11.06 24.84
C ALA A 505 16.37 -12.52 25.16
N LEU A 506 17.38 -12.74 26.03
CA LEU A 506 17.80 -14.07 26.48
C LEU A 506 16.70 -14.79 27.28
N SER A 507 15.89 -14.06 28.05
CA SER A 507 14.76 -14.64 28.79
C SER A 507 13.62 -15.11 27.89
N ILE A 508 13.46 -14.49 26.72
CA ILE A 508 12.46 -14.87 25.72
C ILE A 508 12.97 -16.04 24.86
N ASP A 509 14.22 -15.96 24.39
CA ASP A 509 14.88 -17.03 23.63
C ASP A 509 16.35 -17.19 24.07
N GLY A 510 16.57 -18.18 24.94
CA GLY A 510 17.89 -18.52 25.46
C GLY A 510 18.86 -19.12 24.42
N THR A 511 18.38 -19.39 23.20
CA THR A 511 19.16 -20.00 22.12
C THR A 511 19.47 -19.04 20.96
N SER A 512 18.99 -17.80 21.04
CA SER A 512 19.23 -16.77 20.02
C SER A 512 20.72 -16.51 19.81
N ALA A 513 21.24 -16.92 18.65
CA ALA A 513 22.65 -16.75 18.29
C ALA A 513 23.08 -15.28 18.25
N ASP A 514 22.22 -14.39 17.74
CA ASP A 514 22.46 -12.95 17.70
C ASP A 514 22.51 -12.35 19.12
N THR A 515 21.65 -12.80 20.03
CA THR A 515 21.68 -12.35 21.44
C THR A 515 22.99 -12.76 22.11
N LEU A 516 23.41 -14.02 21.96
CA LEU A 516 24.69 -14.51 22.49
C LEU A 516 25.87 -13.73 21.91
N ALA A 517 25.88 -13.47 20.60
CA ALA A 517 26.94 -12.71 19.94
C ALA A 517 27.09 -11.29 20.51
N ASN A 518 25.97 -10.61 20.78
CA ASN A 518 25.99 -9.26 21.34
C ASN A 518 26.29 -9.24 22.86
N LEU A 519 25.89 -10.26 23.62
CA LEU A 519 26.32 -10.44 25.02
C LEU A 519 27.84 -10.63 25.13
N ILE A 520 28.47 -11.32 24.17
CA ILE A 520 29.94 -11.44 24.13
C ILE A 520 30.60 -10.06 23.97
N VAL A 521 30.06 -9.21 23.09
CA VAL A 521 30.55 -7.84 22.90
C VAL A 521 30.39 -7.03 24.19
N LEU A 522 29.20 -7.02 24.78
CA LEU A 522 28.91 -6.33 26.03
C LEU A 522 29.84 -6.78 27.17
N ASN A 523 29.98 -8.09 27.41
CA ASN A 523 30.82 -8.63 28.47
C ASN A 523 32.31 -8.33 28.24
N THR A 524 32.74 -8.27 26.97
CA THR A 524 34.09 -7.82 26.63
C THR A 524 34.30 -6.35 27.00
N LEU A 525 33.34 -5.47 26.72
CA LEU A 525 33.38 -4.05 27.08
C LEU A 525 33.36 -3.82 28.59
N LEU A 526 32.61 -4.65 29.33
CA LEU A 526 32.54 -4.61 30.80
C LEU A 526 33.75 -5.25 31.50
N GLY A 527 34.67 -5.86 30.75
CA GLY A 527 35.83 -6.57 31.30
C GLY A 527 35.51 -7.92 31.93
N LYS A 528 34.30 -8.45 31.74
CA LYS A 528 33.84 -9.77 32.21
C LYS A 528 34.36 -10.88 31.27
N LYS A 529 35.68 -11.11 31.31
CA LYS A 529 36.38 -11.99 30.35
C LYS A 529 35.91 -13.46 30.42
N GLU A 530 35.68 -13.98 31.62
CA GLU A 530 35.27 -15.38 31.83
C GLU A 530 33.88 -15.62 31.21
N ASP A 531 32.92 -14.72 31.49
CA ASP A 531 31.58 -14.76 30.92
C ASP A 531 31.60 -14.67 29.39
N ALA A 532 32.43 -13.78 28.83
CA ALA A 532 32.58 -13.64 27.39
C ALA A 532 33.14 -14.92 26.73
N GLU A 533 34.11 -15.60 27.34
CA GLU A 533 34.66 -16.86 26.81
C GLU A 533 33.68 -18.03 26.92
N GLN A 534 32.89 -18.08 28.01
CA GLN A 534 31.81 -19.06 28.15
C GLN A 534 30.75 -18.89 27.06
N LEU A 535 30.30 -17.66 26.82
CA LEU A 535 29.34 -17.36 25.76
C LEU A 535 29.89 -17.63 24.36
N LYS A 536 31.19 -17.39 24.10
CA LYS A 536 31.82 -17.77 22.82
C LYS A 536 31.74 -19.28 22.58
N SER A 537 32.06 -20.07 23.60
CA SER A 537 31.99 -21.53 23.52
C SER A 537 30.55 -22.02 23.31
N GLN A 538 29.57 -21.37 23.97
CA GLN A 538 28.16 -21.62 23.74
C GLN A 538 27.73 -21.30 22.30
N LEU A 539 28.09 -20.13 21.78
CA LEU A 539 27.75 -19.73 20.40
C LEU A 539 28.38 -20.68 19.36
N GLN A 540 29.63 -21.09 19.57
CA GLN A 540 30.32 -22.05 18.70
C GLN A 540 29.66 -23.43 18.66
N SER A 541 29.07 -23.86 19.77
CA SER A 541 28.40 -25.15 19.87
C SER A 541 26.95 -25.11 19.37
N SER A 542 26.21 -24.04 19.63
CA SER A 542 24.80 -23.93 19.25
C SER A 542 24.57 -23.44 17.81
N ALA A 543 25.43 -22.56 17.31
CA ALA A 543 25.25 -21.91 16.00
C ALA A 543 26.59 -21.80 15.24
N PRO A 544 27.22 -22.92 14.84
CA PRO A 544 28.56 -22.93 14.23
C PRO A 544 28.67 -22.14 12.91
N GLN A 545 27.54 -21.93 12.22
CA GLN A 545 27.47 -21.16 10.97
C GLN A 545 27.22 -19.66 11.18
N HIS A 546 27.18 -19.19 12.43
CA HIS A 546 26.94 -17.78 12.72
C HIS A 546 28.07 -16.88 12.20
N ARG A 547 27.72 -15.74 11.60
CA ARG A 547 28.66 -14.81 10.95
C ARG A 547 29.86 -14.40 11.82
N ALA A 548 29.63 -14.22 13.12
CA ALA A 548 30.69 -13.81 14.05
C ALA A 548 31.79 -14.88 14.17
N ILE A 549 31.43 -16.17 14.12
CA ILE A 549 32.41 -17.27 14.20
C ILE A 549 33.29 -17.29 12.96
N ALA A 550 32.68 -17.16 11.78
CA ALA A 550 33.40 -17.10 10.52
C ALA A 550 34.35 -15.88 10.47
N ASP A 551 33.88 -14.71 10.91
CA ASP A 551 34.71 -13.50 10.98
C ASP A 551 35.89 -13.67 11.95
N TRP A 552 35.66 -14.16 13.17
CA TRP A 552 36.74 -14.41 14.14
C TRP A 552 37.78 -15.39 13.62
N ALA A 553 37.35 -16.47 12.95
CA ALA A 553 38.25 -17.45 12.34
C ALA A 553 39.10 -16.80 11.25
N SER A 554 38.47 -16.02 10.35
CA SER A 554 39.15 -15.28 9.30
C SER A 554 40.17 -14.27 9.87
N LYS A 555 39.78 -13.47 10.86
CA LYS A 555 40.66 -12.50 11.51
C LYS A 555 41.83 -13.15 12.24
N LYS A 556 41.62 -14.32 12.85
CA LYS A 556 42.70 -15.09 13.48
C LYS A 556 43.72 -15.58 12.44
N GLU A 557 43.25 -16.04 11.28
CA GLU A 557 44.12 -16.43 10.17
C GLU A 557 44.89 -15.22 9.59
N GLU A 558 44.20 -14.10 9.37
CA GLU A 558 44.83 -12.84 8.92
C GLU A 558 45.88 -12.35 9.90
N PHE A 559 45.61 -12.40 11.20
CA PHE A 559 46.56 -12.03 12.24
C PHE A 559 47.78 -12.96 12.24
N ALA A 560 47.59 -14.27 12.13
CA ALA A 560 48.69 -15.23 12.04
C ALA A 560 49.58 -14.97 10.81
N LYS A 561 48.96 -14.70 9.64
CA LYS A 561 49.66 -14.30 8.42
C LYS A 561 50.43 -13.00 8.58
N ALA A 562 49.87 -12.02 9.31
CA ALA A 562 50.53 -10.76 9.59
C ALA A 562 51.71 -10.94 10.55
N ALA A 563 51.51 -11.65 11.66
CA ALA A 563 52.53 -11.94 12.67
C ALA A 563 53.73 -12.69 12.06
N ALA A 564 53.50 -13.62 11.14
CA ALA A 564 54.57 -14.33 10.43
C ALA A 564 55.50 -13.42 9.60
N LYS A 565 55.07 -12.18 9.27
CA LYS A 565 55.91 -11.19 8.58
C LYS A 565 56.91 -10.49 9.50
N TYR A 566 56.75 -10.64 10.82
CA TYR A 566 57.58 -9.98 11.82
C TYR A 566 58.41 -11.02 12.59
N THR A 567 59.73 -10.86 12.59
CA THR A 567 60.62 -11.65 13.44
C THR A 567 61.00 -10.81 14.67
N PRO A 568 60.79 -11.31 15.90
CA PRO A 568 61.17 -10.57 17.09
C PRO A 568 62.70 -10.39 17.14
N LYS A 569 63.14 -9.15 17.31
CA LYS A 569 64.54 -8.82 17.64
C LYS A 569 64.65 -8.71 19.15
N PHE A 570 65.44 -9.58 19.76
CA PHE A 570 65.76 -9.49 21.17
C PHE A 570 67.09 -8.75 21.32
N GLU A 571 67.12 -7.68 22.13
CA GLU A 571 68.39 -7.11 22.58
C GLU A 571 69.08 -8.12 23.48
N VAL A 572 70.32 -8.47 23.13
CA VAL A 572 71.17 -9.28 24.01
C VAL A 572 71.60 -8.35 25.15
N ALA A 573 71.07 -8.57 26.35
CA ALA A 573 71.51 -7.85 27.54
C ALA A 573 73.02 -8.02 27.70
N SER A 574 73.75 -6.90 27.67
CA SER A 574 75.22 -6.83 27.77
C SER A 574 75.69 -7.02 29.20
#